data_AF-A0A4Y2IR55-F1
#
_entry.id   AF-A0A4Y2IR55-F1
#
_cell.length_a   1.000
_cell.length_b   1.000
_cell.length_c   1.000
_cell.angle_alpha   90.00
_cell.angle_beta   90.00
_cell.angle_gamma   90.00
#
_symmetry.space_group_name_H-M   'P 1'
#
loop_
_entity.id
_entity.type
_entity.pdbx_description
1 polymer ?
#
loop_
_entity_poly.entity_id
_entity_poly.type
_entity_poly.pdbx_seq_one_letter_code
_entity_poly.pdbx_strand_id
1 'polypeptide(L)'
;MGGVDLFDQFVSQYRIRIRSKKWWWPLFSWGIGAALVNGWRLYRALGHDISLLHFTRECSKEILGKFGIPSIGPGRSLVLQKNAFNQQRYDRKDHWLYKSDKQFGR
;
A
#
# COMPACT_ATOMS: atom_id res chain seq x y z
N MET A 1 -15.24 -2.71 26.21
CA MET A 1 -13.89 -3.32 26.10
C MET A 1 -13.31 -3.28 24.68
N GLY A 2 -13.79 -2.45 23.74
CA GLY A 2 -13.35 -2.54 22.32
C GLY A 2 -12.25 -1.56 21.88
N GLY A 3 -11.70 -0.73 22.78
CA GLY A 3 -10.72 0.29 22.40
C GLY A 3 -9.40 -0.29 21.88
N VAL A 4 -8.93 -1.37 22.52
CA VAL A 4 -7.69 -2.07 22.13
C VAL A 4 -7.89 -2.83 20.81
N ASP A 5 -9.04 -3.51 20.65
CA ASP A 5 -9.35 -4.24 19.42
C ASP A 5 -9.48 -3.31 18.20
N LEU A 6 -10.13 -2.15 18.39
CA LEU A 6 -10.22 -1.12 17.36
C LEU A 6 -8.84 -0.56 16.99
N PHE A 7 -7.98 -0.36 17.99
CA PHE A 7 -6.62 0.11 17.75
C PHE A 7 -5.82 -0.90 16.92
N ASP A 8 -5.86 -2.18 17.28
CA ASP A 8 -5.16 -3.22 16.53
C ASP A 8 -5.72 -3.36 15.11
N GLN A 9 -7.04 -3.21 14.93
CA GLN A 9 -7.66 -3.17 13.60
C GLN A 9 -7.11 -2.03 12.74
N PHE A 10 -6.95 -0.82 13.29
CA PHE A 10 -6.36 0.30 12.55
C PHE A 10 -4.90 0.06 12.18
N VAL A 11 -4.10 -0.51 13.09
CA VAL A 11 -2.70 -0.87 12.81
C VAL A 11 -2.61 -1.95 11.74
N SER A 12 -3.51 -2.94 11.79
CA SER A 12 -3.57 -4.05 10.84
C SER A 12 -3.92 -3.59 9.41
N GLN A 13 -4.76 -2.55 9.28
CA GLN A 13 -5.22 -2.04 7.98
C GLN A 13 -4.08 -1.53 7.08
N TYR A 14 -3.07 -0.89 7.65
CA TYR A 14 -1.90 -0.37 6.92
C TYR A 14 -0.58 -1.00 7.40
N ARG A 15 -0.63 -2.28 7.78
CA ARG A 15 0.52 -3.00 8.34
C ARG A 15 1.69 -3.06 7.37
N ILE A 16 2.89 -2.85 7.89
CA ILE A 16 4.15 -3.10 7.17
C ILE A 16 4.24 -4.60 6.84
N ARG A 17 4.26 -4.95 5.55
CA ARG A 17 4.28 -6.35 5.07
C ARG A 17 5.70 -6.93 4.87
N ILE A 18 6.73 -6.18 5.27
CA ILE A 18 8.12 -6.62 5.17
C ILE A 18 8.34 -7.76 6.16
N ARG A 19 8.83 -8.90 5.68
CA ARG A 19 9.21 -10.03 6.52
C ARG A 19 10.72 -10.00 6.79
N SER A 20 11.10 -10.26 8.03
CA SER A 20 12.49 -10.43 8.46
C SER A 20 12.60 -11.70 9.28
N LYS A 21 13.80 -12.30 9.30
CA LYS A 21 14.12 -13.47 10.15
C LYS A 21 14.44 -13.10 11.60
N LYS A 22 14.61 -11.80 11.88
CA LYS A 22 14.96 -11.31 13.22
C LYS A 22 13.74 -11.38 14.13
N TRP A 23 13.86 -12.03 15.29
CA TRP A 23 12.75 -12.24 16.24
C TRP A 23 12.11 -10.92 16.72
N TRP A 24 12.89 -9.84 16.81
CA TRP A 24 12.41 -8.53 17.25
C TRP A 24 11.68 -7.74 16.16
N TRP A 25 11.77 -8.16 14.90
CA TRP A 25 11.21 -7.42 13.77
C TRP A 25 9.69 -7.19 13.84
N PRO A 26 8.87 -8.18 14.23
CA PRO A 26 7.44 -7.97 14.42
C PRO A 26 7.13 -6.88 15.46
N LEU A 27 7.89 -6.83 16.56
CA LEU A 27 7.71 -5.82 17.61
C LEU A 27 8.02 -4.41 17.09
N PHE A 28 9.15 -4.27 16.38
CA PHE A 28 9.56 -3.00 15.81
C PHE A 28 8.57 -2.49 14.74
N SER A 29 8.20 -3.35 13.79
CA SER A 29 7.26 -2.99 12.72
C SER A 29 5.86 -2.66 13.24
N TRP A 30 5.38 -3.39 14.26
CA TRP A 30 4.12 -3.07 14.94
C TRP A 30 4.22 -1.72 15.67
N GLY A 31 5.33 -1.45 16.36
CA GLY A 31 5.56 -0.18 17.06
C GLY A 31 5.49 1.05 16.15
N ILE A 32 6.03 0.96 14.92
CA ILE A 32 5.90 2.02 13.91
C ILE A 32 4.43 2.23 13.52
N GLY A 33 3.69 1.14 13.27
CA GLY A 33 2.27 1.21 12.95
C GLY A 33 1.44 1.84 14.08
N ALA A 34 1.72 1.46 15.32
CA ALA A 34 1.10 2.02 16.52
C ALA A 34 1.36 3.53 16.65
N ALA A 35 2.60 3.97 16.42
CA ALA A 35 2.96 5.39 16.45
C ALA A 35 2.21 6.20 15.38
N LEU A 36 2.06 5.65 14.16
CA LEU A 36 1.30 6.29 13.08
C LEU A 36 -0.19 6.45 13.42
N VAL A 37 -0.83 5.41 13.98
CA VAL A 37 -2.24 5.47 14.39
C VAL A 37 -2.45 6.49 15.51
N ASN A 38 -1.55 6.53 16.50
CA ASN A 38 -1.60 7.51 17.58
C ASN A 38 -1.38 8.95 17.07
N GLY A 39 -0.41 9.16 16.18
CA GLY A 39 -0.17 10.44 15.54
C GLY A 39 -1.37 10.92 14.72
N TRP A 40 -2.00 10.02 13.97
CA TRP A 40 -3.23 10.31 13.24
C TRP A 40 -4.39 10.67 14.19
N ARG A 41 -4.54 9.95 15.30
CA ARG A 41 -5.59 10.24 16.29
C ARG A 41 -5.40 11.62 16.93
N LEU A 42 -4.16 11.99 17.25
CA LEU A 42 -3.82 13.32 17.74
C LEU A 42 -4.09 14.39 16.69
N TYR A 43 -3.72 14.15 15.43
CA TYR A 43 -3.97 15.08 14.32
C TYR A 43 -5.46 15.35 14.12
N ARG A 44 -6.31 14.32 14.29
CA ARG A 44 -7.77 14.47 14.29
C ARG A 44 -8.31 15.19 15.52
N ALA A 45 -7.71 14.97 16.69
CA ALA A 45 -8.09 15.68 17.91
C ALA A 45 -7.83 17.20 17.81
N LEU A 46 -6.89 17.61 16.96
CA LEU A 46 -6.62 19.02 16.63
C LEU A 46 -7.62 19.63 15.64
N GLY A 47 -8.63 18.88 15.19
CA GLY A 47 -9.68 19.37 14.28
C GLY A 47 -9.42 19.15 12.80
N HIS A 48 -8.41 18.36 12.43
CA HIS A 48 -8.15 18.01 11.04
C HIS A 48 -8.84 16.69 10.65
N ASP A 49 -9.64 16.71 9.58
CA ASP A 49 -10.23 15.50 9.03
C ASP A 49 -9.41 14.96 7.86
N ILE A 50 -8.53 14.00 8.17
CA ILE A 50 -7.71 13.31 7.20
C ILE A 50 -7.89 11.80 7.33
N SER A 51 -7.86 11.07 6.22
CA SER A 51 -7.86 9.60 6.25
C SER A 51 -6.51 9.07 6.76
N LEU A 52 -6.53 7.93 7.45
CA LEU A 52 -5.33 7.28 7.96
C LEU A 52 -4.32 6.95 6.83
N LEU A 53 -4.82 6.58 5.65
CA LEU A 53 -3.99 6.35 4.46
C LEU A 53 -3.26 7.63 4.03
N HIS A 54 -3.98 8.74 3.96
CA HIS A 54 -3.39 10.00 3.53
C HIS A 54 -2.36 10.50 4.54
N PHE A 55 -2.66 10.41 5.84
CA PHE A 55 -1.72 10.74 6.90
C PHE A 55 -0.43 9.92 6.81
N THR A 56 -0.54 8.59 6.71
CA THR A 56 0.63 7.70 6.61
C THR A 56 1.45 7.95 5.35
N ARG A 57 0.81 8.26 4.23
CA ARG A 57 1.48 8.64 2.98
C ARG A 57 2.29 9.92 3.15
N GLU A 58 1.69 10.97 3.70
CA GLU A 58 2.38 12.26 3.88
C GLU A 58 3.54 12.12 4.87
N CYS A 59 3.37 11.42 5.99
CA CYS A 59 4.48 11.11 6.90
C CYS A 59 5.62 10.37 6.19
N SER A 60 5.30 9.39 5.34
CA SER A 60 6.31 8.64 4.59
C SER A 60 7.07 9.52 3.60
N LYS A 61 6.35 10.40 2.87
CA LYS A 61 6.97 11.35 1.94
C LYS A 61 7.87 12.34 2.67
N GLU A 62 7.44 12.89 3.80
CA GLU A 62 8.24 13.83 4.61
C GLU A 62 9.53 13.17 5.11
N ILE A 63 9.44 11.94 5.62
CA ILE A 63 10.60 11.19 6.09
C ILE A 63 11.56 10.90 4.92
N LEU A 64 11.04 10.49 3.76
CA LEU A 64 11.84 10.26 2.56
C LEU A 64 12.43 11.55 1.99
N GLY A 65 11.73 12.67 2.08
CA GLY A 65 12.24 13.97 1.65
C GLY A 65 13.40 14.45 2.51
N LYS A 66 13.33 14.23 3.83
CA LYS A 66 14.36 14.67 4.79
C LYS A 66 15.56 13.72 4.90
N PHE A 67 15.31 12.42 4.86
CA PHE A 67 16.32 11.39 5.15
C PHE A 67 16.53 10.40 4.00
N GLY A 68 15.79 10.54 2.90
CA GLY A 68 15.91 9.66 1.75
C GLY A 68 17.22 9.89 1.02
N ILE A 69 17.80 8.80 0.55
CA ILE A 69 18.94 8.82 -0.37
C ILE A 69 18.36 8.92 -1.78
N PRO A 70 18.86 9.81 -2.66
CA PRO A 70 18.40 9.86 -4.04
C PRO A 70 18.61 8.51 -4.70
N SER A 71 17.67 8.14 -5.56
CA SER A 71 17.75 6.92 -6.35
C SER A 71 19.04 6.91 -7.18
N ILE A 72 19.90 5.91 -6.97
CA ILE A 72 21.23 5.81 -7.61
C ILE A 72 21.15 5.44 -9.10
N GLY A 73 20.00 4.95 -9.58
CA GLY A 73 19.82 4.64 -11.01
C GLY A 73 18.34 4.55 -11.40
N PRO A 74 18.03 4.44 -12.70
CA PRO A 74 16.65 4.27 -13.14
C PRO A 74 16.10 3.01 -12.49
N GLY A 75 15.09 3.16 -11.64
CA GLY A 75 14.40 2.03 -11.02
C GLY A 75 13.78 1.11 -12.07
N ARG A 76 13.22 -0.03 -11.62
CA ARG A 76 12.51 -0.96 -12.52
C ARG A 76 11.48 -0.17 -13.33
N SER A 77 11.68 -0.09 -14.64
CA SER A 77 10.72 0.53 -15.54
C SER A 77 9.41 -0.24 -15.40
N LEU A 78 8.42 0.37 -14.73
CA LEU A 78 7.04 -0.06 -14.79
C LEU A 78 6.54 0.32 -16.19
N VAL A 79 7.10 -0.32 -17.22
CA VAL A 79 6.46 -0.35 -18.52
C VAL A 79 5.15 -1.09 -18.27
N LEU A 80 4.10 -0.33 -17.98
CA LEU A 80 2.75 -0.77 -18.23
C LEU A 80 2.76 -1.11 -19.72
N GLN A 81 2.94 -2.38 -20.05
CA GLN A 81 3.00 -2.83 -21.44
C GLN A 81 1.68 -2.38 -22.06
N LYS A 82 1.72 -1.30 -22.85
CA LYS A 82 0.58 -0.83 -23.64
C LYS A 82 0.05 -1.93 -24.57
N ASN A 83 0.85 -2.98 -24.80
CA ASN A 83 0.57 -4.10 -25.68
C ASN A 83 0.24 -5.42 -24.96
N ALA A 84 -0.07 -5.40 -23.65
CA ALA A 84 -0.44 -6.62 -22.91
C ALA A 84 -1.65 -7.36 -23.52
N PHE A 85 -2.47 -6.68 -24.33
CA PHE A 85 -3.60 -7.29 -25.05
C PHE A 85 -3.16 -8.43 -25.98
N ASN A 86 -1.98 -8.32 -26.60
CA ASN A 86 -1.51 -9.29 -27.60
C ASN A 86 -0.65 -10.42 -27.01
N GLN A 87 -0.40 -10.44 -25.69
CA GLN A 87 0.37 -11.51 -25.03
C GLN A 87 -0.53 -12.51 -24.28
N GLN A 88 -1.85 -12.36 -24.32
CA GLN A 88 -2.75 -13.41 -23.84
C GLN A 88 -2.69 -14.63 -24.78
N ARG A 89 -2.03 -15.69 -24.26
CA ARG A 89 -2.06 -17.11 -24.66
C ARG A 89 -2.74 -17.43 -26.00
N TYR A 90 -1.93 -17.84 -26.98
CA TYR A 90 -2.40 -18.53 -28.18
C TYR A 90 -2.95 -19.91 -27.80
N ASP A 91 -4.28 -20.01 -27.62
CA ASP A 91 -4.98 -21.23 -27.21
C ASP A 91 -5.14 -22.27 -28.35
N ARG A 92 -4.37 -22.14 -29.45
CA ARG A 92 -4.40 -23.00 -30.66
C ARG A 92 -5.77 -23.15 -31.35
N LYS A 93 -6.77 -22.40 -30.90
CA LYS A 93 -8.03 -22.21 -31.60
C LYS A 93 -7.87 -20.90 -32.34
N ASP A 94 -7.84 -20.93 -33.67
CA ASP A 94 -7.61 -19.77 -34.54
C ASP A 94 -8.73 -18.72 -34.42
N HIS A 95 -8.80 -18.03 -33.28
CA HIS A 95 -9.72 -16.94 -33.03
C HIS A 95 -9.02 -15.79 -32.34
N TRP A 96 -9.35 -14.57 -32.77
CA TRP A 96 -8.93 -13.34 -32.13
C TRP A 96 -9.89 -13.04 -30.97
N LEU A 97 -9.35 -12.59 -29.83
CA LEU A 97 -10.17 -12.09 -28.73
C LEU A 97 -10.89 -10.82 -29.20
N TYR A 98 -12.21 -10.89 -29.33
CA TYR A 98 -13.04 -9.69 -29.52
C TYR A 98 -13.41 -9.11 -28.16
N LYS A 99 -13.45 -7.78 -28.06
CA LYS A 99 -13.86 -7.10 -26.84
C LYS A 99 -15.36 -7.35 -26.66
N SER A 100 -15.76 -8.07 -25.61
CA SER A 100 -17.18 -8.20 -25.27
C SER A 100 -17.66 -6.88 -24.67
N ASP A 101 -18.58 -6.19 -25.35
CA ASP A 101 -19.14 -4.91 -24.91
C ASP A 101 -20.05 -5.02 -23.67
N LYS A 102 -20.32 -6.24 -23.20
CA LYS A 102 -21.16 -6.51 -22.04
C LYS A 102 -20.35 -7.22 -20.96
N GLN A 103 -20.11 -6.52 -19.85
CA GLN A 103 -19.76 -7.16 -18.59
C GLN A 103 -21.02 -7.87 -18.07
N PHE A 104 -21.02 -9.20 -18.08
CA PHE A 104 -22.01 -9.93 -17.28
C PHE A 104 -21.66 -9.71 -15.81
N GLY A 105 -22.48 -8.92 -15.14
CA GLY A 105 -22.29 -8.53 -13.75
C GLY A 105 -22.25 -9.72 -12.79
N ARG A 106 -21.49 -9.53 -11.73
CA ARG A 106 -21.74 -10.07 -10.39
C ARG A 106 -21.44 -8.97 -9.38
#